data_AF-A0A8H6J4R5-F1
#
_entry.id   AF-A0A8H6J4R5-F1
#
_cell.length_a   1.000
_cell.length_b   1.000
_cell.length_c   1.000
_cell.angle_alpha   90.00
_cell.angle_beta   90.00
_cell.angle_gamma   90.00
#
_symmetry.space_group_name_H-M   'P 1'
#
loop_
_entity.id
_entity.type
_entity.pdbx_description
1 polymer ?
#
loop_
_entity_poly.entity_id
_entity_poly.type
_entity_poly.pdbx_seq_one_letter_code
_entity_poly.pdbx_strand_id
1 'polypeptide(L)'
;MMRSLSVLLAAVAAVTAQQAGTQQTETHPKLTWQKCTASSCSNVNGEVVIDANWRWLHDSSGANCYDGNKWTGKCTTATDCASKCAVEGADYAGTYGATTSGNALSLKFVTQHSYGKNIGSRLYLMNSATKYEMFTLTGNELAFDVDLSQVECGLNGALYFVQMDEDGGMAKFPTNKAGAKYGTGYCDAQCARDLKFVGGKANVEGWVPSSNDANAGVGPYGACCAEMDVWESNSHSFAVTPHPCQNNAYHVCEKSGCGGTYSDDRFAGDCDANGCDFNPYRMGATSFYGKGKTVDTSQKFTVVTQFSNNKVAQYFVQGGKKIQMPNSAVSGVSGNAVTPEFCSAQFKAFGDRDRFSEVGGWSKLNSALGGKWVLVMSLWDDHYANMLWLDSVYPPEKAGQPGAARGDCPTNSGVPSEVESKYASATVTYSNIRFGPIGSTVK
;
A
#
# COMPACT_ATOMS: atom_id res chain seq x y z
N MET A 1 -33.27 -35.84 -47.54
CA MET A 1 -32.04 -35.03 -47.73
C MET A 1 -32.50 -33.58 -47.82
N MET A 2 -32.09 -32.58 -47.05
CA MET A 2 -31.03 -32.35 -46.05
C MET A 2 -31.65 -31.51 -44.92
N ARG A 3 -31.28 -31.76 -43.66
CA ARG A 3 -31.57 -30.86 -42.54
C ARG A 3 -30.45 -29.81 -42.49
N SER A 4 -30.75 -28.56 -42.79
CA SER A 4 -29.80 -27.45 -42.65
C SER A 4 -29.61 -27.12 -41.17
N LEU A 5 -28.46 -27.49 -40.62
CA LEU A 5 -27.98 -26.99 -39.33
C LEU A 5 -27.56 -25.53 -39.51
N SER A 6 -28.28 -24.60 -38.87
CA SER A 6 -27.83 -23.22 -38.73
C SER A 6 -26.91 -23.15 -37.51
N VAL A 7 -25.61 -23.03 -37.74
CA VAL A 7 -24.61 -22.77 -36.69
C VAL A 7 -24.67 -21.27 -36.38
N LEU A 8 -25.18 -20.91 -35.20
CA LEU A 8 -25.10 -19.55 -34.68
C LEU A 8 -23.66 -19.32 -34.20
N LEU A 9 -22.84 -18.68 -35.03
CA LEU A 9 -21.51 -18.24 -34.65
C LEU A 9 -21.66 -16.99 -33.76
N ALA A 10 -21.61 -17.18 -32.44
CA ALA A 10 -21.50 -16.06 -31.50
C ALA A 10 -20.12 -15.42 -31.70
N ALA A 11 -20.07 -14.29 -32.41
CA ALA A 11 -18.87 -13.46 -32.48
C ALA A 11 -18.61 -12.88 -31.08
N VAL A 12 -17.71 -13.51 -30.33
CA VAL A 12 -17.10 -12.88 -29.16
C VAL A 12 -16.21 -11.77 -29.70
N ALA A 13 -16.76 -10.56 -29.83
CA ALA A 13 -15.95 -9.38 -30.04
C ALA A 13 -14.96 -9.32 -28.86
N ALA A 14 -13.67 -9.47 -29.14
CA ALA A 14 -12.63 -9.22 -28.17
C ALA A 14 -12.63 -7.72 -27.86
N VAL A 15 -13.47 -7.31 -26.93
CA VAL A 15 -13.50 -5.94 -26.41
C VAL A 15 -12.24 -5.77 -25.58
N THR A 16 -11.27 -5.04 -26.12
CA THR A 16 -10.06 -4.61 -25.40
C THR A 16 -10.47 -3.72 -24.24
N ALA A 17 -9.78 -3.71 -23.09
CA ALA A 17 -10.16 -2.81 -21.99
C ALA A 17 -8.99 -2.28 -21.09
N GLN A 18 -9.07 -1.11 -20.46
CA GLN A 18 -7.94 -0.36 -19.87
C GLN A 18 -6.70 -0.33 -20.79
N GLN A 19 -6.73 0.54 -21.80
CA GLN A 19 -5.68 0.62 -22.80
C GLN A 19 -4.41 1.27 -22.25
N ALA A 20 -3.29 1.04 -22.93
CA ALA A 20 -2.07 1.83 -22.75
C ALA A 20 -2.12 3.03 -23.69
N GLY A 21 -2.04 4.22 -23.12
CA GLY A 21 -1.94 5.48 -23.85
C GLY A 21 -0.58 5.62 -24.53
N THR A 22 -0.51 6.52 -25.51
CA THR A 22 0.67 6.77 -26.34
C THR A 22 1.04 8.25 -26.47
N GLN A 23 0.29 9.15 -25.83
CA GLN A 23 0.57 10.59 -25.84
C GLN A 23 1.76 10.93 -24.94
N GLN A 24 1.94 10.19 -23.84
CA GLN A 24 3.06 10.34 -22.93
C GLN A 24 3.84 9.03 -22.81
N THR A 25 5.14 9.10 -23.10
CA THR A 25 6.01 7.92 -22.99
C THR A 25 6.17 7.54 -21.52
N GLU A 26 5.89 6.28 -21.20
CA GLU A 26 6.18 5.73 -19.88
C GLU A 26 7.67 5.42 -19.73
N THR A 27 8.34 6.14 -18.82
CA THR A 27 9.76 5.97 -18.52
C THR A 27 9.95 5.77 -17.02
N HIS A 28 10.16 4.52 -16.59
CA HIS A 28 10.32 4.18 -15.18
C HIS A 28 11.62 4.76 -14.60
N PRO A 29 11.56 5.49 -13.47
CA PRO A 29 12.76 5.89 -12.74
C PRO A 29 13.57 4.68 -12.29
N LYS A 30 14.89 4.74 -12.47
CA LYS A 30 15.79 3.63 -12.08
C LYS A 30 16.02 3.63 -10.58
N LEU A 31 16.02 2.44 -9.98
CA LEU A 31 16.26 2.26 -8.55
C LEU A 31 17.08 0.98 -8.33
N THR A 32 18.31 1.13 -7.84
CA THR A 32 19.15 0.00 -7.46
C THR A 32 18.76 -0.50 -6.07
N TRP A 33 18.55 -1.80 -5.93
CA TRP A 33 18.40 -2.50 -4.64
C TRP A 33 19.42 -3.64 -4.56
N GLN A 34 19.46 -4.37 -3.44
CA GLN A 34 20.44 -5.44 -3.24
C GLN A 34 19.79 -6.76 -2.86
N LYS A 35 20.20 -7.82 -3.53
CA LYS A 35 19.87 -9.20 -3.15
C LYS A 35 20.99 -9.78 -2.33
N CYS A 36 20.67 -10.23 -1.12
CA CYS A 36 21.62 -10.76 -0.16
C CYS A 36 21.56 -12.28 -0.06
N THR A 37 22.73 -12.86 0.20
CA THR A 37 22.96 -14.25 0.57
C THR A 37 23.63 -14.27 1.93
N ALA A 38 23.79 -15.44 2.55
CA ALA A 38 24.46 -15.54 3.86
C ALA A 38 25.88 -14.92 3.91
N SER A 39 26.55 -14.76 2.77
CA SER A 39 27.94 -14.28 2.70
C SER A 39 28.11 -12.89 2.06
N SER A 40 27.18 -12.45 1.21
CA SER A 40 27.34 -11.22 0.43
C SER A 40 26.02 -10.70 -0.13
N CYS A 41 25.99 -9.41 -0.49
CA CYS A 41 24.89 -8.80 -1.24
C CYS A 41 25.37 -8.34 -2.63
N SER A 42 24.55 -8.52 -3.65
CA SER A 42 24.80 -8.04 -5.01
C SER A 42 23.73 -7.04 -5.43
N ASN A 43 24.14 -6.01 -6.17
CA ASN A 43 23.22 -5.01 -6.71
C ASN A 43 22.29 -5.63 -7.75
N VAL A 44 21.04 -5.20 -7.74
CA VAL A 44 20.02 -5.44 -8.75
C VAL A 44 19.61 -4.07 -9.29
N ASN A 45 19.75 -3.90 -10.60
CA ASN A 45 19.34 -2.67 -11.28
C ASN A 45 17.85 -2.76 -11.59
N GLY A 46 17.01 -2.30 -10.65
CA GLY A 46 15.56 -2.24 -10.82
C GLY A 46 15.09 -0.89 -11.34
N GLU A 47 13.78 -0.77 -11.40
CA GLU A 47 13.06 0.47 -11.69
C GLU A 47 11.79 0.54 -10.84
N VAL A 48 11.11 1.69 -10.84
CA VAL A 48 9.85 1.86 -10.11
C VAL A 48 8.75 2.38 -11.02
N VAL A 49 7.53 1.96 -10.75
CA VAL A 49 6.34 2.39 -11.49
C VAL A 49 5.31 2.98 -10.54
N ILE A 50 4.69 4.10 -10.91
CA ILE A 50 3.59 4.69 -10.13
C ILE A 50 2.30 3.93 -10.41
N ASP A 51 1.47 3.79 -9.37
CA ASP A 51 0.13 3.20 -9.43
C ASP A 51 -0.76 3.88 -10.49
N ALA A 52 -1.58 3.06 -11.15
CA ALA A 52 -2.44 3.50 -12.24
C ALA A 52 -3.50 4.55 -11.85
N ASN A 53 -3.88 4.65 -10.57
CA ASN A 53 -4.89 5.58 -10.09
C ASN A 53 -4.44 7.05 -10.22
N TRP A 54 -3.13 7.31 -10.21
CA TRP A 54 -2.55 8.64 -10.41
C TRP A 54 -2.47 9.05 -11.89
N ARG A 55 -2.58 8.09 -12.81
CA ARG A 55 -2.34 8.35 -14.24
C ARG A 55 -3.52 9.09 -14.86
N TRP A 56 -3.19 9.91 -15.85
CA TRP A 56 -4.19 10.50 -16.73
C TRP A 56 -4.93 9.40 -17.48
N LEU A 57 -6.26 9.52 -17.51
CA LEU A 57 -7.17 8.58 -18.16
C LEU A 57 -8.02 9.31 -19.21
N HIS A 58 -7.86 8.96 -20.49
CA HIS A 58 -8.55 9.64 -21.58
C HIS A 58 -8.99 8.68 -22.69
N ASP A 59 -9.94 9.13 -23.53
CA ASP A 59 -10.38 8.44 -24.74
C ASP A 59 -9.40 8.65 -25.92
N SER A 60 -9.64 8.02 -27.06
CA SER A 60 -8.77 8.17 -28.25
C SER A 60 -8.70 9.58 -28.84
N SER A 61 -9.60 10.49 -28.45
CA SER A 61 -9.57 11.90 -28.85
C SER A 61 -8.74 12.77 -27.89
N GLY A 62 -8.23 12.20 -26.80
CA GLY A 62 -7.52 12.92 -25.75
C GLY A 62 -8.45 13.59 -24.74
N ALA A 63 -9.75 13.27 -24.74
CA ALA A 63 -10.68 13.81 -23.76
C ALA A 63 -10.73 12.92 -22.51
N ASN A 64 -10.71 13.54 -21.33
CA ASN A 64 -10.69 12.84 -20.04
C ASN A 64 -11.86 11.86 -19.93
N CYS A 65 -11.57 10.61 -19.55
CA CYS A 65 -12.57 9.66 -19.08
C CYS A 65 -12.83 9.81 -17.57
N TYR A 66 -11.88 10.40 -16.86
CA TYR A 66 -11.97 10.72 -15.44
C TYR A 66 -11.31 12.07 -15.19
N ASP A 67 -11.99 12.97 -14.47
CA ASP A 67 -11.55 14.35 -14.22
C ASP A 67 -11.96 14.79 -12.80
N GLY A 68 -11.02 15.40 -12.08
CA GLY A 68 -11.15 15.63 -10.64
C GLY A 68 -11.41 14.31 -9.93
N ASN A 69 -12.60 14.15 -9.34
CA ASN A 69 -13.04 12.91 -8.67
C ASN A 69 -14.22 12.21 -9.36
N LYS A 70 -14.47 12.48 -10.64
CA LYS A 70 -15.65 11.97 -11.37
C LYS A 70 -15.26 11.33 -12.70
N TRP A 71 -15.96 10.25 -13.04
CA TRP A 71 -16.01 9.75 -14.41
C TRP A 71 -16.77 10.73 -15.30
N THR A 72 -16.31 10.90 -16.54
CA THR A 72 -16.94 11.80 -17.52
C THR A 72 -17.93 11.04 -18.41
N GLY A 73 -18.75 11.76 -19.19
CA GLY A 73 -19.67 11.16 -20.16
C GLY A 73 -19.00 10.48 -21.37
N LYS A 74 -17.66 10.39 -21.42
CA LYS A 74 -16.92 9.71 -22.50
C LYS A 74 -17.08 8.19 -22.46
N CYS A 75 -17.40 7.67 -21.29
CA CYS A 75 -17.75 6.28 -21.12
C CYS A 75 -18.77 6.12 -19.99
N THR A 76 -19.59 5.08 -20.03
CA THR A 76 -20.77 4.98 -19.13
C THR A 76 -20.90 3.67 -18.36
N THR A 77 -20.26 2.60 -18.83
CA THR A 77 -20.32 1.28 -18.18
C THR A 77 -18.93 0.74 -17.92
N ALA A 78 -18.82 -0.22 -17.01
CA ALA A 78 -17.55 -0.84 -16.64
C ALA A 78 -16.76 -1.35 -17.87
N THR A 79 -17.46 -2.02 -18.79
CA THR A 79 -16.88 -2.55 -20.04
C THR A 79 -16.57 -1.45 -21.04
N ASP A 80 -17.48 -0.47 -21.20
CA ASP A 80 -17.30 0.64 -22.15
C ASP A 80 -16.09 1.50 -21.81
N CYS A 81 -15.99 1.92 -20.54
CA CYS A 81 -14.87 2.72 -20.04
C CYS A 81 -13.55 2.00 -20.18
N ALA A 82 -13.52 0.72 -19.84
CA ALA A 82 -12.31 -0.03 -20.04
C ALA A 82 -11.96 -0.06 -21.55
N SER A 83 -12.91 -0.26 -22.45
CA SER A 83 -12.59 -0.30 -23.89
C SER A 83 -12.14 1.00 -24.53
N LYS A 84 -12.69 2.13 -24.09
CA LYS A 84 -12.46 3.44 -24.69
C LYS A 84 -11.29 4.19 -24.08
N CYS A 85 -10.97 3.92 -22.83
CA CYS A 85 -10.06 4.75 -22.04
C CYS A 85 -8.68 4.11 -21.91
N ALA A 86 -7.67 4.96 -21.95
CA ALA A 86 -6.27 4.58 -21.86
C ALA A 86 -5.59 5.29 -20.68
N VAL A 87 -4.76 4.57 -19.92
CA VAL A 87 -3.86 5.16 -18.93
C VAL A 87 -2.56 5.58 -19.60
N GLU A 88 -2.10 6.79 -19.32
CA GLU A 88 -0.90 7.36 -19.96
C GLU A 88 0.39 7.15 -19.18
N GLY A 89 1.52 7.45 -19.83
CA GLY A 89 2.81 7.56 -19.16
C GLY A 89 2.84 8.70 -18.11
N ALA A 90 3.87 8.71 -17.27
CA ALA A 90 3.98 9.63 -16.15
C ALA A 90 5.21 10.56 -16.22
N ASP A 91 5.05 11.83 -15.83
CA ASP A 91 6.16 12.73 -15.48
C ASP A 91 6.36 12.65 -13.97
N TYR A 92 7.20 11.70 -13.57
CA TYR A 92 7.42 11.35 -12.16
C TYR A 92 7.87 12.54 -11.32
N ALA A 93 8.87 13.29 -11.80
CA ALA A 93 9.44 14.38 -11.03
C ALA A 93 8.54 15.62 -11.09
N GLY A 94 8.08 16.02 -12.28
CA GLY A 94 7.33 17.26 -12.47
C GLY A 94 5.90 17.20 -11.96
N THR A 95 5.21 16.08 -12.14
CA THR A 95 3.79 15.94 -11.76
C THR A 95 3.64 15.29 -10.38
N TYR A 96 4.41 14.24 -10.10
CA TYR A 96 4.19 13.42 -8.90
C TYR A 96 5.22 13.65 -7.79
N GLY A 97 6.27 14.43 -8.03
CA GLY A 97 7.34 14.68 -7.05
C GLY A 97 8.10 13.42 -6.64
N ALA A 98 8.11 12.40 -7.50
CA ALA A 98 8.85 11.16 -7.32
C ALA A 98 10.19 11.26 -8.07
N THR A 99 11.29 11.13 -7.35
CA THR A 99 12.65 11.20 -7.92
C THR A 99 13.52 10.07 -7.43
N THR A 100 14.42 9.56 -8.27
CA THR A 100 15.41 8.56 -7.86
C THR A 100 16.84 9.04 -8.05
N SER A 101 17.73 8.55 -7.18
CA SER A 101 19.18 8.75 -7.28
C SER A 101 19.91 7.50 -6.82
N GLY A 102 20.34 6.67 -7.77
CA GLY A 102 21.00 5.40 -7.48
C GLY A 102 20.08 4.43 -6.74
N ASN A 103 20.30 4.27 -5.44
CA ASN A 103 19.53 3.37 -4.58
C ASN A 103 18.47 4.08 -3.72
N ALA A 104 18.20 5.37 -3.96
CA ALA A 104 17.23 6.17 -3.21
C ALA A 104 16.04 6.57 -4.09
N LEU A 105 14.84 6.46 -3.53
CA LEU A 105 13.57 6.97 -4.03
C LEU A 105 13.04 8.00 -3.02
N SER A 106 12.85 9.24 -3.48
CA SER A 106 12.22 10.31 -2.70
C SER A 106 10.82 10.59 -3.24
N LEU A 107 9.84 10.62 -2.34
CA LEU A 107 8.43 10.92 -2.64
C LEU A 107 8.03 12.18 -1.89
N LYS A 108 7.68 13.23 -2.65
CA LYS A 108 7.15 14.47 -2.10
C LYS A 108 5.64 14.35 -1.85
N PHE A 109 5.17 14.91 -0.75
CA PHE A 109 3.76 14.88 -0.39
C PHE A 109 2.89 15.70 -1.35
N VAL A 110 3.20 16.99 -1.54
CA VAL A 110 2.44 17.85 -2.47
C VAL A 110 3.32 18.34 -3.60
N THR A 111 2.87 18.10 -4.83
CA THR A 111 3.54 18.56 -6.05
C THR A 111 2.59 19.44 -6.86
N GLN A 112 2.94 20.72 -6.94
CA GLN A 112 2.27 21.68 -7.81
C GLN A 112 2.87 21.57 -9.21
N HIS A 113 2.03 21.41 -10.22
CA HIS A 113 2.43 21.38 -11.62
C HIS A 113 1.52 22.30 -12.45
N SER A 114 1.86 22.52 -13.72
CA SER A 114 1.19 23.52 -14.58
C SER A 114 -0.33 23.33 -14.75
N TYR A 115 -0.86 22.17 -14.37
CA TYR A 115 -2.25 21.77 -14.60
C TYR A 115 -2.98 21.35 -13.32
N GLY A 116 -2.35 21.48 -12.15
CA GLY A 116 -2.98 21.05 -10.90
C GLY A 116 -2.00 20.80 -9.76
N LYS A 117 -2.53 20.12 -8.75
CA LYS A 117 -1.85 19.74 -7.52
C LYS A 117 -1.99 18.24 -7.32
N ASN A 118 -0.87 17.53 -7.35
CA ASN A 118 -0.80 16.13 -6.94
C ASN A 118 -0.58 16.04 -5.42
N ILE A 119 -1.26 15.09 -4.79
CA ILE A 119 -1.14 14.77 -3.36
C ILE A 119 -0.79 13.29 -3.24
N GLY A 120 0.30 13.02 -2.54
CA GLY A 120 0.81 11.67 -2.31
C GLY A 120 1.23 10.93 -3.58
N SER A 121 1.72 9.70 -3.37
CA SER A 121 2.01 8.76 -4.46
C SER A 121 2.18 7.35 -3.91
N ARG A 122 1.97 6.35 -4.77
CA ARG A 122 2.25 4.94 -4.50
C ARG A 122 3.05 4.35 -5.66
N LEU A 123 4.21 3.76 -5.35
CA LEU A 123 5.11 3.19 -6.34
C LEU A 123 5.43 1.74 -6.02
N TYR A 124 5.63 0.95 -7.08
CA TYR A 124 5.96 -0.46 -7.04
C TYR A 124 7.38 -0.71 -7.55
N LEU A 125 8.11 -1.62 -6.89
CA LEU A 125 9.41 -2.07 -7.40
C LEU A 125 9.20 -3.01 -8.60
N MET A 126 9.96 -2.78 -9.67
CA MET A 126 9.87 -3.51 -10.93
C MET A 126 11.10 -4.38 -11.15
N ASN A 127 10.88 -5.59 -11.68
CA ASN A 127 11.93 -6.50 -12.17
C ASN A 127 12.32 -6.15 -13.62
N SER A 128 11.35 -5.69 -14.39
CA SER A 128 11.49 -5.24 -15.78
C SER A 128 10.35 -4.30 -16.12
N ALA A 129 10.43 -3.64 -17.28
CA ALA A 129 9.45 -2.68 -17.74
C ALA A 129 8.00 -3.21 -17.83
N THR A 130 7.76 -4.52 -17.73
CA THR A 130 6.42 -5.13 -17.82
C THR A 130 6.09 -6.06 -16.66
N LYS A 131 6.93 -6.15 -15.63
CA LYS A 131 6.74 -7.06 -14.49
C LYS A 131 7.23 -6.46 -13.18
N TYR A 132 6.42 -6.59 -12.14
CA TYR A 132 6.83 -6.27 -10.77
C TYR A 132 7.95 -7.20 -10.28
N GLU A 133 8.75 -6.72 -9.33
CA GLU A 133 9.67 -7.58 -8.59
C GLU A 133 8.88 -8.37 -7.54
N MET A 134 9.00 -9.70 -7.60
CA MET A 134 8.24 -10.61 -6.74
C MET A 134 9.11 -11.17 -5.63
N PHE A 135 8.71 -10.94 -4.39
CA PHE A 135 9.39 -11.39 -3.17
C PHE A 135 8.68 -12.60 -2.54
N THR A 136 9.45 -13.49 -1.92
CA THR A 136 8.91 -14.53 -1.02
C THR A 136 9.43 -14.26 0.38
N LEU A 137 8.54 -13.92 1.31
CA LEU A 137 8.92 -13.34 2.60
C LEU A 137 9.40 -14.41 3.59
N THR A 138 8.70 -15.53 3.73
CA THR A 138 9.04 -16.57 4.72
C THR A 138 10.50 -17.02 4.62
N GLY A 139 11.22 -16.96 5.74
CA GLY A 139 12.63 -17.34 5.85
C GLY A 139 13.62 -16.24 5.47
N ASN A 140 13.12 -15.09 5.01
CA ASN A 140 13.92 -13.94 4.58
C ASN A 140 13.71 -12.73 5.49
N GLU A 141 14.52 -11.70 5.25
CA GLU A 141 14.37 -10.38 5.84
C GLU A 141 14.48 -9.30 4.76
N LEU A 142 13.76 -8.20 5.00
CA LEU A 142 13.87 -6.97 4.26
C LEU A 142 14.59 -5.94 5.14
N ALA A 143 15.57 -5.24 4.59
CA ALA A 143 16.17 -4.06 5.20
C ALA A 143 16.14 -2.87 4.24
N PHE A 144 15.92 -1.67 4.77
CA PHE A 144 15.98 -0.43 4.01
C PHE A 144 16.36 0.72 4.94
N ASP A 145 16.96 1.76 4.37
CA ASP A 145 17.18 3.03 5.07
C ASP A 145 16.02 3.97 4.74
N VAL A 146 15.51 4.67 5.76
CA VAL A 146 14.43 5.65 5.60
C VAL A 146 14.81 6.98 6.23
N ASP A 147 14.61 8.05 5.48
CA ASP A 147 14.55 9.41 6.01
C ASP A 147 13.11 9.91 5.88
N LEU A 148 12.47 10.06 7.04
CA LEU A 148 11.11 10.54 7.20
C LEU A 148 11.05 11.73 8.16
N SER A 149 12.18 12.43 8.32
CA SER A 149 12.33 13.54 9.28
C SER A 149 11.36 14.71 9.06
N GLN A 150 10.80 14.80 7.85
CA GLN A 150 9.81 15.79 7.43
C GLN A 150 8.38 15.24 7.36
N VAL A 151 8.17 13.94 7.61
CA VAL A 151 6.85 13.31 7.60
C VAL A 151 6.22 13.54 8.97
N GLU A 152 5.31 14.48 9.05
CA GLU A 152 4.69 14.94 10.30
C GLU A 152 3.38 14.20 10.60
N CYS A 153 2.77 14.50 11.75
CA CYS A 153 1.43 14.01 12.14
C CYS A 153 0.41 14.15 11.01
N GLY A 154 -0.39 13.10 10.79
CA GLY A 154 -1.40 13.07 9.73
C GLY A 154 -0.93 12.49 8.41
N LEU A 155 0.37 12.26 8.24
CA LEU A 155 0.96 11.65 7.05
C LEU A 155 1.43 10.23 7.36
N ASN A 156 1.44 9.38 6.34
CA ASN A 156 2.01 8.06 6.39
C ASN A 156 2.98 7.85 5.22
N GLY A 157 4.26 7.76 5.54
CA GLY A 157 5.28 7.24 4.65
C GLY A 157 5.35 5.72 4.84
N ALA A 158 4.71 4.98 3.92
CA ALA A 158 4.62 3.54 4.01
C ALA A 158 5.59 2.78 3.10
N LEU A 159 6.08 1.64 3.57
CA LEU A 159 6.81 0.64 2.78
C LEU A 159 6.33 -0.74 3.20
N TYR A 160 5.74 -1.48 2.27
CA TYR A 160 4.94 -2.67 2.57
C TYR A 160 4.88 -3.65 1.40
N PHE A 161 4.27 -4.80 1.64
CA PHE A 161 4.10 -5.86 0.65
C PHE A 161 2.62 -6.20 0.45
N VAL A 162 2.22 -6.41 -0.80
CA VAL A 162 0.88 -6.90 -1.16
C VAL A 162 0.95 -8.03 -2.19
N GLN A 163 -0.02 -8.95 -2.17
CA GLN A 163 -0.07 -10.09 -3.10
C GLN A 163 -0.75 -9.74 -4.45
N MET A 164 -0.19 -8.74 -5.13
CA MET A 164 -0.54 -8.38 -6.51
C MET A 164 -0.03 -9.43 -7.52
N ASP A 165 -0.69 -9.52 -8.68
CA ASP A 165 -0.23 -10.34 -9.80
C ASP A 165 1.04 -9.74 -10.45
N GLU A 166 2.04 -10.56 -10.81
CA GLU A 166 3.36 -10.13 -11.34
C GLU A 166 3.25 -9.19 -12.57
N ASP A 167 2.27 -9.42 -13.42
CA ASP A 167 2.03 -8.66 -14.65
C ASP A 167 1.00 -7.53 -14.47
N GLY A 168 0.60 -7.23 -13.23
CA GLY A 168 -0.45 -6.26 -12.92
C GLY A 168 -1.85 -6.73 -13.31
N GLY A 169 -2.04 -8.04 -13.43
CA GLY A 169 -3.31 -8.70 -13.68
C GLY A 169 -3.64 -8.88 -15.17
N MET A 170 -2.69 -8.67 -16.09
CA MET A 170 -2.95 -8.76 -17.53
C MET A 170 -3.38 -10.16 -17.97
N ALA A 171 -2.70 -11.20 -17.49
CA ALA A 171 -3.02 -12.59 -17.84
C ALA A 171 -4.38 -13.01 -17.26
N LYS A 172 -4.68 -12.58 -16.03
CA LYS A 172 -5.90 -12.93 -15.31
C LYS A 172 -7.11 -12.15 -15.80
N PHE A 173 -6.89 -10.90 -16.22
CA PHE A 173 -7.92 -10.00 -16.75
C PHE A 173 -7.49 -9.54 -18.15
N PRO A 174 -7.73 -10.35 -19.20
CA PRO A 174 -7.28 -10.07 -20.56
C PRO A 174 -7.82 -8.76 -21.14
N THR A 175 -8.83 -8.19 -20.50
CA THR A 175 -9.28 -6.84 -20.78
C THR A 175 -8.12 -5.88 -20.58
N ASN A 176 -7.50 -5.80 -19.40
CA ASN A 176 -6.36 -4.93 -19.06
C ASN A 176 -5.18 -5.08 -20.04
N LYS A 177 -4.90 -4.02 -20.81
CA LYS A 177 -3.77 -3.96 -21.75
C LYS A 177 -2.59 -3.12 -21.25
N ALA A 178 -2.75 -2.43 -20.12
CA ALA A 178 -1.72 -1.57 -19.55
C ALA A 178 -0.74 -2.37 -18.66
N GLY A 179 -1.28 -3.13 -17.69
CA GLY A 179 -0.49 -4.03 -16.84
C GLY A 179 0.50 -3.36 -15.89
N ALA A 180 1.42 -4.16 -15.35
CA ALA A 180 2.47 -3.71 -14.44
C ALA A 180 3.32 -2.56 -15.01
N LYS A 181 3.47 -2.48 -16.34
CA LYS A 181 4.16 -1.36 -17.01
C LYS A 181 3.57 0.00 -16.62
N TYR A 182 2.26 0.06 -16.35
CA TYR A 182 1.56 1.28 -15.95
C TYR A 182 0.99 1.19 -14.52
N GLY A 183 1.53 0.30 -13.68
CA GLY A 183 1.17 0.24 -12.27
C GLY A 183 -0.26 -0.26 -11.99
N THR A 184 -0.82 -1.15 -12.82
CA THR A 184 -2.16 -1.70 -12.60
C THR A 184 -2.18 -2.86 -11.60
N GLY A 185 -3.37 -3.19 -11.10
CA GLY A 185 -3.62 -4.43 -10.35
C GLY A 185 -3.34 -4.34 -8.86
N TYR A 186 -3.30 -3.13 -8.30
CA TYR A 186 -3.20 -2.93 -6.85
C TYR A 186 -4.32 -3.64 -6.10
N CYS A 187 -3.98 -4.14 -4.93
CA CYS A 187 -4.88 -4.71 -3.94
C CYS A 187 -4.22 -4.60 -2.57
N ASP A 188 -5.03 -4.66 -1.51
CA ASP A 188 -4.58 -4.71 -0.12
C ASP A 188 -5.66 -5.35 0.76
N ALA A 189 -5.45 -5.40 2.08
CA ALA A 189 -6.43 -5.97 3.00
C ALA A 189 -7.59 -5.02 3.32
N GLN A 190 -7.52 -3.76 2.86
CA GLN A 190 -8.63 -2.80 2.87
C GLN A 190 -9.57 -2.98 1.67
N CYS A 191 -9.23 -3.86 0.73
CA CYS A 191 -10.01 -4.10 -0.48
C CYS A 191 -10.19 -2.84 -1.34
N ALA A 192 -9.11 -2.12 -1.68
CA ALA A 192 -9.05 -0.89 -2.47
C ALA A 192 -10.24 -0.63 -3.44
N ARG A 193 -11.28 0.07 -2.96
CA ARG A 193 -12.49 0.46 -3.73
C ARG A 193 -12.37 1.84 -4.36
N ASP A 194 -11.30 2.56 -4.03
CA ASP A 194 -10.92 3.85 -4.60
C ASP A 194 -10.25 3.73 -5.98
N LEU A 195 -9.93 2.50 -6.39
CA LEU A 195 -9.33 2.26 -7.70
C LEU A 195 -10.35 2.55 -8.82
N LYS A 196 -9.90 3.31 -9.82
CA LYS A 196 -10.65 3.53 -11.07
C LYS A 196 -10.85 2.23 -11.86
N PHE A 197 -9.95 1.26 -11.75
CA PHE A 197 -10.08 -0.05 -12.41
C PHE A 197 -9.79 -1.19 -11.44
N VAL A 198 -10.70 -2.18 -11.41
CA VAL A 198 -10.59 -3.38 -10.58
C VAL A 198 -10.93 -4.59 -11.43
N GLY A 199 -10.06 -5.62 -11.43
CA GLY A 199 -10.29 -6.85 -12.19
C GLY A 199 -10.48 -6.62 -13.70
N GLY A 200 -9.77 -5.63 -14.26
CA GLY A 200 -9.87 -5.25 -15.68
C GLY A 200 -11.21 -4.63 -16.08
N LYS A 201 -11.98 -4.10 -15.11
CA LYS A 201 -13.24 -3.37 -15.31
C LYS A 201 -13.13 -1.97 -14.72
N ALA A 202 -13.73 -0.98 -15.38
CA ALA A 202 -13.82 0.36 -14.81
C ALA A 202 -14.81 0.39 -13.64
N ASN A 203 -14.46 1.09 -12.57
CA ASN A 203 -15.27 1.23 -11.36
C ASN A 203 -16.28 2.38 -11.47
N VAL A 204 -16.88 2.55 -12.66
CA VAL A 204 -17.71 3.72 -13.01
C VAL A 204 -19.15 3.62 -12.49
N GLU A 205 -19.71 2.43 -12.47
CA GLU A 205 -21.13 2.20 -12.18
C GLU A 205 -21.40 2.38 -10.67
N GLY A 206 -22.02 3.48 -10.28
CA GLY A 206 -22.22 3.79 -8.86
C GLY A 206 -20.99 4.36 -8.17
N TRP A 207 -20.05 4.93 -8.93
CA TRP A 207 -18.95 5.72 -8.38
C TRP A 207 -19.48 6.88 -7.55
N VAL A 208 -19.03 6.97 -6.30
CA VAL A 208 -19.35 8.05 -5.36
C VAL A 208 -18.11 8.92 -5.17
N PRO A 209 -18.10 10.16 -5.70
CA PRO A 209 -17.01 11.10 -5.47
C PRO A 209 -16.84 11.39 -3.97
N SER A 210 -15.59 11.48 -3.52
CA SER A 210 -15.31 11.87 -2.14
C SER A 210 -15.78 13.30 -1.86
N SER A 211 -16.27 13.55 -0.65
CA SER A 211 -16.68 14.88 -0.20
C SER A 211 -15.51 15.74 0.27
N ASN A 212 -14.36 15.12 0.57
CA ASN A 212 -13.18 15.78 1.12
C ASN A 212 -11.89 15.51 0.33
N ASP A 213 -11.92 14.64 -0.69
CA ASP A 213 -10.84 14.47 -1.67
C ASP A 213 -11.32 14.87 -3.07
N ALA A 214 -10.65 15.85 -3.67
CA ALA A 214 -10.99 16.36 -5.01
C ALA A 214 -10.56 15.44 -6.16
N ASN A 215 -9.77 14.41 -5.89
CA ASN A 215 -9.19 13.49 -6.88
C ASN A 215 -9.64 12.03 -6.70
N ALA A 216 -10.31 11.70 -5.59
CA ALA A 216 -10.72 10.33 -5.27
C ALA A 216 -12.23 10.18 -5.07
N GLY A 217 -12.66 8.93 -5.11
CA GLY A 217 -14.03 8.50 -4.86
C GLY A 217 -14.03 7.00 -4.67
N VAL A 218 -15.22 6.41 -4.55
CA VAL A 218 -15.38 4.99 -4.21
C VAL A 218 -16.35 4.35 -5.19
N GLY A 219 -15.95 3.23 -5.80
CA GLY A 219 -16.83 2.45 -6.66
C GLY A 219 -17.37 1.17 -6.01
N PRO A 220 -18.18 0.40 -6.73
CA PRO A 220 -18.76 -0.85 -6.23
C PRO A 220 -17.76 -2.00 -6.09
N TYR A 221 -16.65 -2.01 -6.83
CA TYR A 221 -15.67 -3.08 -6.81
C TYR A 221 -14.47 -2.71 -5.95
N GLY A 222 -13.97 -3.67 -5.16
CA GLY A 222 -12.73 -3.54 -4.40
C GLY A 222 -11.73 -4.63 -4.79
N ALA A 223 -10.45 -4.28 -4.80
CA ALA A 223 -9.36 -5.22 -5.06
C ALA A 223 -8.73 -5.66 -3.73
N CYS A 224 -8.98 -6.91 -3.35
CA CYS A 224 -8.55 -7.49 -2.07
C CYS A 224 -7.35 -8.43 -2.27
N CYS A 225 -6.40 -8.41 -1.34
CA CYS A 225 -5.39 -9.44 -1.18
C CYS A 225 -4.73 -9.34 0.19
N ALA A 226 -3.87 -10.30 0.55
CA ALA A 226 -3.09 -10.20 1.76
C ALA A 226 -2.12 -9.03 1.68
N GLU A 227 -1.88 -8.43 2.84
CA GLU A 227 -1.07 -7.23 3.03
C GLU A 227 -0.12 -7.47 4.22
N MET A 228 1.11 -7.01 4.07
CA MET A 228 2.14 -7.06 5.10
C MET A 228 2.78 -5.69 5.18
N ASP A 229 2.25 -4.88 6.09
CA ASP A 229 2.75 -3.56 6.41
C ASP A 229 4.01 -3.67 7.22
N VAL A 230 5.13 -3.63 6.51
CA VAL A 230 6.46 -3.65 7.12
C VAL A 230 6.70 -2.35 7.87
N TRP A 231 6.18 -1.25 7.32
CA TRP A 231 6.46 0.09 7.78
C TRP A 231 5.30 1.02 7.40
N GLU A 232 4.39 1.28 8.33
CA GLU A 232 3.49 2.44 8.27
C GLU A 232 4.00 3.45 9.29
N SER A 233 4.28 4.68 8.88
CA SER A 233 5.07 5.57 9.75
C SER A 233 4.96 7.05 9.43
N ASN A 234 5.31 7.83 10.44
CA ASN A 234 5.79 9.20 10.28
C ASN A 234 6.90 9.45 11.31
N SER A 235 7.30 10.70 11.53
CA SER A 235 8.35 11.04 12.49
C SER A 235 7.93 10.95 13.96
N HIS A 236 6.68 10.58 14.24
CA HIS A 236 6.10 10.51 15.58
C HIS A 236 5.78 9.07 16.01
N SER A 237 5.39 8.23 15.06
CA SER A 237 4.94 6.87 15.30
C SER A 237 5.24 5.95 14.11
N PHE A 238 5.23 4.64 14.37
CA PHE A 238 5.18 3.62 13.32
C PHE A 238 4.44 2.36 13.79
N ALA A 239 4.03 1.54 12.84
CA ALA A 239 3.51 0.21 13.05
C ALA A 239 4.10 -0.80 12.05
N VAL A 240 4.24 -2.05 12.50
CA VAL A 240 4.39 -3.23 11.64
C VAL A 240 3.15 -4.11 11.81
N THR A 241 2.46 -4.41 10.71
CA THR A 241 1.11 -4.99 10.75
C THR A 241 0.93 -6.03 9.65
N PRO A 242 0.85 -7.33 9.97
CA PRO A 242 0.41 -8.35 9.02
C PRO A 242 -1.12 -8.44 8.94
N HIS A 243 -1.63 -8.55 7.71
CA HIS A 243 -3.04 -8.65 7.40
C HIS A 243 -3.33 -9.89 6.54
N PRO A 244 -3.78 -11.00 7.15
CA PRO A 244 -4.20 -12.17 6.40
C PRO A 244 -5.58 -11.97 5.75
N CYS A 245 -5.84 -12.77 4.71
CA CYS A 245 -7.18 -12.97 4.17
C CYS A 245 -7.51 -14.47 4.11
N GLN A 246 -8.80 -14.80 4.03
CA GLN A 246 -9.18 -16.19 3.74
C GLN A 246 -8.65 -16.60 2.35
N ASN A 247 -8.77 -15.71 1.36
CA ASN A 247 -8.05 -15.78 0.09
C ASN A 247 -6.96 -14.69 0.01
N ASN A 248 -5.71 -15.09 0.26
CA ASN A 248 -4.58 -14.16 0.25
C ASN A 248 -4.23 -13.61 -1.14
N ALA A 249 -4.52 -14.35 -2.21
CA ALA A 249 -4.21 -13.91 -3.56
C ALA A 249 -5.18 -12.79 -4.00
N TYR A 250 -4.76 -11.96 -4.96
CA TYR A 250 -5.64 -10.97 -5.60
C TYR A 250 -7.02 -11.56 -5.91
N HIS A 251 -8.06 -10.88 -5.47
CA HIS A 251 -9.44 -11.17 -5.83
C HIS A 251 -10.30 -9.91 -5.76
N VAL A 252 -11.50 -9.99 -6.32
CA VAL A 252 -12.43 -8.86 -6.40
C VAL A 252 -13.59 -9.10 -5.46
N CYS A 253 -13.87 -8.12 -4.59
CA CYS A 253 -15.12 -8.05 -3.84
C CYS A 253 -16.10 -7.10 -4.55
N GLU A 254 -17.40 -7.21 -4.24
CA GLU A 254 -18.43 -6.32 -4.77
C GLU A 254 -19.35 -5.81 -3.64
N LYS A 255 -19.53 -4.48 -3.58
CA LYS A 255 -20.47 -3.77 -2.71
C LYS A 255 -20.34 -4.22 -1.25
N SER A 256 -21.41 -4.78 -0.68
CA SER A 256 -21.45 -5.26 0.72
C SER A 256 -20.58 -6.48 0.98
N GLY A 257 -20.05 -7.12 -0.06
CA GLY A 257 -19.02 -8.16 0.07
C GLY A 257 -17.62 -7.59 0.32
N CYS A 258 -17.43 -6.27 0.24
CA CYS A 258 -16.17 -5.60 0.53
C CYS A 258 -16.12 -5.11 1.98
N GLY A 259 -15.00 -5.38 2.66
CA GLY A 259 -14.64 -4.77 3.94
C GLY A 259 -13.76 -3.54 3.78
N GLY A 260 -13.06 -3.19 4.87
CA GLY A 260 -12.05 -2.14 4.89
C GLY A 260 -12.61 -0.73 5.08
N THR A 261 -11.79 0.26 4.77
CA THR A 261 -12.09 1.69 4.96
C THR A 261 -13.23 2.21 4.09
N TYR A 262 -13.37 1.66 2.88
CA TYR A 262 -14.31 2.14 1.88
C TYR A 262 -15.67 1.42 1.91
N SER A 263 -16.02 0.76 3.01
CA SER A 263 -17.26 -0.01 3.16
C SER A 263 -18.04 0.38 4.43
N ASP A 264 -19.34 0.07 4.42
CA ASP A 264 -20.20 0.32 5.59
C ASP A 264 -19.88 -0.63 6.76
N ASP A 265 -19.49 -1.86 6.45
CA ASP A 265 -18.98 -2.83 7.42
C ASP A 265 -17.50 -3.09 7.14
N ARG A 266 -16.63 -2.58 8.03
CA ARG A 266 -15.18 -2.74 7.95
C ARG A 266 -14.73 -4.20 7.93
N PHE A 267 -15.50 -5.10 8.53
CA PHE A 267 -15.17 -6.51 8.69
C PHE A 267 -15.95 -7.42 7.74
N ALA A 268 -16.74 -6.85 6.82
CA ALA A 268 -17.30 -7.59 5.71
C ALA A 268 -16.16 -8.09 4.79
N GLY A 269 -16.49 -9.05 3.91
CA GLY A 269 -15.50 -9.69 3.06
C GLY A 269 -14.63 -10.70 3.80
N ASP A 270 -13.44 -10.98 3.27
CA ASP A 270 -12.62 -12.11 3.67
C ASP A 270 -11.21 -11.73 4.16
N CYS A 271 -10.84 -10.45 4.08
CA CYS A 271 -9.60 -9.90 4.58
C CYS A 271 -9.74 -9.33 6.00
N ASP A 272 -8.60 -9.23 6.69
CA ASP A 272 -8.48 -8.51 7.94
C ASP A 272 -7.93 -7.10 7.73
N ALA A 273 -8.85 -6.12 7.68
CA ALA A 273 -8.51 -4.72 7.54
C ALA A 273 -7.82 -4.10 8.77
N ASN A 274 -7.77 -4.78 9.92
CA ASN A 274 -7.12 -4.25 11.13
C ASN A 274 -5.73 -4.85 11.33
N GLY A 275 -5.57 -6.13 11.05
CA GLY A 275 -4.32 -6.85 11.25
C GLY A 275 -3.96 -7.02 12.72
N CYS A 276 -2.75 -7.51 12.96
CA CYS A 276 -2.15 -7.63 14.30
C CYS A 276 -0.91 -6.73 14.41
N ASP A 277 -1.12 -5.46 14.76
CA ASP A 277 -0.08 -4.43 14.76
C ASP A 277 0.88 -4.50 15.95
N PHE A 278 2.16 -4.21 15.70
CA PHE A 278 3.09 -3.79 16.75
C PHE A 278 3.48 -2.33 16.51
N ASN A 279 2.75 -1.43 17.16
CA ASN A 279 3.14 -0.03 17.33
C ASN A 279 3.74 0.16 18.74
N PRO A 280 5.02 0.57 18.89
CA PRO A 280 5.65 0.71 20.20
C PRO A 280 4.93 1.65 21.17
N TYR A 281 4.40 2.78 20.68
CA TYR A 281 3.66 3.72 21.51
C TYR A 281 2.36 3.09 22.00
N ARG A 282 1.65 2.37 21.11
CA ARG A 282 0.44 1.60 21.43
C ARG A 282 0.69 0.48 22.42
N MET A 283 1.89 -0.11 22.39
CA MET A 283 2.38 -1.08 23.36
C MET A 283 2.98 -0.45 24.63
N GLY A 284 2.84 0.87 24.83
CA GLY A 284 3.25 1.59 26.04
C GLY A 284 4.71 2.03 26.09
N ALA A 285 5.50 1.79 25.04
CA ALA A 285 6.90 2.23 24.93
C ALA A 285 7.01 3.63 24.28
N THR A 286 6.46 4.65 24.94
CA THR A 286 6.24 6.00 24.36
C THR A 286 7.52 6.80 24.08
N SER A 287 8.65 6.43 24.68
CA SER A 287 9.99 7.05 24.50
C SER A 287 10.88 6.32 23.50
N PHE A 288 10.37 5.29 22.81
CA PHE A 288 11.16 4.49 21.89
C PHE A 288 11.44 5.18 20.55
N TYR A 289 10.41 5.72 19.90
CA TYR A 289 10.49 6.22 18.53
C TYR A 289 9.95 7.64 18.40
N GLY A 290 10.70 8.50 17.71
CA GLY A 290 10.36 9.90 17.44
C GLY A 290 11.59 10.83 17.52
N LYS A 291 11.40 12.13 17.29
CA LYS A 291 12.52 13.09 17.24
C LYS A 291 13.25 13.15 18.58
N GLY A 292 14.55 12.83 18.58
CA GLY A 292 15.40 12.77 19.78
C GLY A 292 15.15 11.58 20.72
N LYS A 293 14.38 10.57 20.31
CA LYS A 293 14.10 9.36 21.10
C LYS A 293 15.13 8.25 20.81
N THR A 294 14.87 7.03 21.29
CA THR A 294 15.81 5.89 21.14
C THR A 294 16.10 5.59 19.67
N VAL A 295 15.06 5.54 18.84
CA VAL A 295 15.14 5.67 17.38
C VAL A 295 14.78 7.12 17.06
N ASP A 296 15.81 7.92 16.75
CA ASP A 296 15.69 9.34 16.49
C ASP A 296 15.22 9.60 15.06
N THR A 297 13.96 9.96 14.88
CA THR A 297 13.38 10.20 13.55
C THR A 297 13.79 11.51 12.91
N SER A 298 14.57 12.36 13.60
CA SER A 298 15.13 13.59 13.00
C SER A 298 16.27 13.30 12.01
N GLN A 299 16.69 12.02 11.91
CA GLN A 299 17.79 11.57 11.06
C GLN A 299 17.41 10.24 10.39
N LYS A 300 18.10 9.92 9.29
CA LYS A 300 17.96 8.63 8.61
C LYS A 300 18.37 7.46 9.52
N PHE A 301 17.65 6.35 9.41
CA PHE A 301 17.97 5.08 10.07
C PHE A 301 17.64 3.88 9.16
N THR A 302 18.16 2.71 9.52
CA THR A 302 17.82 1.44 8.86
C THR A 302 16.71 0.73 9.63
N VAL A 303 15.71 0.22 8.91
CA VAL A 303 14.71 -0.73 9.41
C VAL A 303 15.05 -2.11 8.87
N VAL A 304 14.97 -3.14 9.71
CA VAL A 304 15.11 -4.54 9.29
C VAL A 304 13.96 -5.37 9.83
N THR A 305 13.24 -6.05 8.94
CA THR A 305 12.09 -6.88 9.27
C THR A 305 12.32 -8.30 8.81
N GLN A 306 12.18 -9.24 9.73
CA GLN A 306 12.45 -10.67 9.57
C GLN A 306 11.12 -11.44 9.57
N PHE A 307 10.92 -12.28 8.57
CA PHE A 307 9.69 -13.05 8.39
C PHE A 307 9.98 -14.53 8.59
N SER A 308 9.38 -15.12 9.61
CA SER A 308 9.54 -16.54 9.94
C SER A 308 8.19 -17.15 10.26
N ASN A 309 8.12 -18.48 10.25
CA ASN A 309 6.89 -19.18 10.61
C ASN A 309 6.45 -18.78 12.03
N ASN A 310 5.23 -18.27 12.17
CA ASN A 310 4.67 -17.76 13.43
C ASN A 310 5.40 -16.56 14.05
N LYS A 311 6.23 -15.82 13.30
CA LYS A 311 6.92 -14.66 13.86
C LYS A 311 7.34 -13.64 12.80
N VAL A 312 6.89 -12.40 12.97
CA VAL A 312 7.42 -11.22 12.30
C VAL A 312 8.16 -10.39 13.35
N ALA A 313 9.47 -10.21 13.17
CA ALA A 313 10.32 -9.45 14.08
C ALA A 313 10.94 -8.27 13.37
N GLN A 314 11.14 -7.15 14.08
CA GLN A 314 11.75 -5.95 13.52
C GLN A 314 12.86 -5.45 14.45
N TYR A 315 13.87 -4.80 13.88
CA TYR A 315 14.88 -4.05 14.62
C TYR A 315 15.40 -2.91 13.74
N PHE A 316 16.16 -2.00 14.36
CA PHE A 316 16.72 -0.83 13.68
C PHE A 316 18.23 -0.81 13.74
N VAL A 317 18.84 -0.06 12.83
CA VAL A 317 20.23 0.39 12.97
C VAL A 317 20.28 1.89 12.81
N GLN A 318 20.81 2.58 13.82
CA GLN A 318 21.01 4.03 13.79
C GLN A 318 22.35 4.39 14.43
N GLY A 319 23.11 5.28 13.80
CA GLY A 319 24.47 5.62 14.25
C GLY A 319 25.39 4.40 14.38
N GLY A 320 25.20 3.38 13.52
CA GLY A 320 25.95 2.12 13.57
C GLY A 320 25.58 1.18 14.72
N LYS A 321 24.54 1.48 15.51
CA LYS A 321 24.10 0.67 16.65
C LYS A 321 22.80 -0.07 16.30
N LYS A 322 22.77 -1.36 16.58
CA LYS A 322 21.54 -2.16 16.54
C LYS A 322 20.62 -1.77 17.69
N ILE A 323 19.37 -1.43 17.39
CA ILE A 323 18.32 -1.07 18.34
C ILE A 323 17.21 -2.10 18.21
N GLN A 324 16.94 -2.86 19.27
CA GLN A 324 15.88 -3.85 19.28
C GLN A 324 14.52 -3.16 19.47
N MET A 325 13.46 -3.77 18.93
CA MET A 325 12.09 -3.41 19.32
C MET A 325 11.92 -3.51 20.84
N PRO A 326 11.19 -2.57 21.47
CA PRO A 326 10.94 -2.61 22.90
C PRO A 326 9.97 -3.76 23.24
N ASN A 327 10.09 -4.31 24.44
CA ASN A 327 9.04 -5.19 24.95
C ASN A 327 7.76 -4.38 25.22
N SER A 328 6.60 -5.01 25.02
CA SER A 328 5.32 -4.42 25.42
C SER A 328 5.30 -4.11 26.92
N ALA A 329 4.77 -2.93 27.27
CA ALA A 329 4.48 -2.50 28.62
C ALA A 329 2.98 -2.65 28.97
N VAL A 330 2.16 -3.16 28.04
CA VAL A 330 0.73 -3.40 28.26
C VAL A 330 0.54 -4.64 29.13
N SER A 331 -0.25 -4.51 30.20
CA SER A 331 -0.54 -5.63 31.10
C SER A 331 -1.14 -6.82 30.35
N GLY A 332 -0.56 -8.00 30.54
CA GLY A 332 -1.00 -9.24 29.89
C GLY A 332 -0.47 -9.46 28.46
N VAL A 333 0.23 -8.49 27.88
CA VAL A 333 0.87 -8.60 26.56
C VAL A 333 2.39 -8.58 26.75
N SER A 334 3.10 -9.58 26.23
CA SER A 334 4.56 -9.66 26.38
C SER A 334 5.27 -9.86 25.04
N GLY A 335 6.58 -9.61 25.02
CA GLY A 335 7.42 -9.74 23.84
C GLY A 335 7.56 -8.45 23.03
N ASN A 336 8.37 -8.53 21.98
CA ASN A 336 8.79 -7.43 21.12
C ASN A 336 8.71 -7.77 19.62
N ALA A 337 7.85 -8.73 19.27
CA ALA A 337 7.64 -9.23 17.92
C ALA A 337 6.18 -9.65 17.77
N VAL A 338 5.69 -9.66 16.54
CA VAL A 338 4.35 -10.14 16.22
C VAL A 338 4.40 -11.66 16.15
N THR A 339 3.74 -12.34 17.11
CA THR A 339 3.64 -13.80 17.24
C THR A 339 2.18 -14.21 17.57
N PRO A 340 1.82 -15.51 17.50
CA PRO A 340 0.50 -15.98 17.93
C PRO A 340 0.11 -15.54 19.33
N GLU A 341 1.04 -15.67 20.27
CA GLU A 341 0.84 -15.33 21.68
C GLU A 341 0.66 -13.83 21.84
N PHE A 342 1.47 -13.03 21.13
CA PHE A 342 1.33 -11.58 21.12
C PHE A 342 -0.04 -11.15 20.59
N CYS A 343 -0.45 -11.61 19.40
CA CYS A 343 -1.73 -11.21 18.80
C CYS A 343 -2.92 -11.56 19.68
N SER A 344 -2.98 -12.80 20.18
CA SER A 344 -4.08 -13.24 21.06
C SER A 344 -4.15 -12.42 22.35
N ALA A 345 -3.00 -12.12 22.96
CA ALA A 345 -2.94 -11.28 24.15
C ALA A 345 -3.33 -9.83 23.86
N GLN A 346 -2.90 -9.28 22.72
CA GLN A 346 -3.12 -7.90 22.28
C GLN A 346 -4.61 -7.62 22.11
N PHE A 347 -5.33 -8.43 21.32
CA PHE A 347 -6.78 -8.28 21.14
C PHE A 347 -7.55 -8.35 22.46
N LYS A 348 -7.17 -9.30 23.34
CA LYS A 348 -7.79 -9.43 24.66
C LYS A 348 -7.54 -8.20 25.55
N ALA A 349 -6.32 -7.66 25.55
CA ALA A 349 -5.96 -6.52 26.38
C ALA A 349 -6.61 -5.21 25.89
N PHE A 350 -6.76 -5.05 24.57
CA PHE A 350 -7.33 -3.84 23.96
C PHE A 350 -8.85 -3.89 23.80
N GLY A 351 -9.45 -5.07 23.89
CA GLY A 351 -10.89 -5.25 23.66
C GLY A 351 -11.30 -4.89 22.24
N ASP A 352 -10.40 -5.09 21.28
CA ASP A 352 -10.68 -4.92 19.85
C ASP A 352 -11.23 -6.22 19.26
N ARG A 353 -11.98 -6.12 18.16
CA ARG A 353 -12.47 -7.29 17.44
C ARG A 353 -11.28 -8.05 16.83
N ASP A 354 -11.15 -9.32 17.17
CA ASP A 354 -10.08 -10.21 16.67
C ASP A 354 -10.42 -10.74 15.27
N ARG A 355 -10.44 -9.81 14.30
CA ARG A 355 -10.66 -10.15 12.89
C ARG A 355 -9.53 -11.03 12.36
N PHE A 356 -8.31 -10.84 12.85
CA PHE A 356 -7.14 -11.65 12.53
C PHE A 356 -7.43 -13.14 12.71
N SER A 357 -7.94 -13.54 13.87
CA SER A 357 -8.33 -14.93 14.14
C SER A 357 -9.55 -15.37 13.31
N GLU A 358 -10.56 -14.50 13.12
CA GLU A 358 -11.77 -14.80 12.34
C GLU A 358 -11.47 -15.20 10.89
N VAL A 359 -10.45 -14.61 10.25
CA VAL A 359 -10.07 -14.94 8.87
C VAL A 359 -9.09 -16.11 8.77
N GLY A 360 -8.68 -16.71 9.89
CA GLY A 360 -7.80 -17.88 9.95
C GLY A 360 -6.41 -17.62 10.52
N GLY A 361 -6.16 -16.41 11.03
CA GLY A 361 -4.99 -16.02 11.83
C GLY A 361 -3.65 -16.45 11.24
N TRP A 362 -2.77 -16.97 12.10
CA TRP A 362 -1.41 -17.35 11.72
C TRP A 362 -1.33 -18.44 10.66
N SER A 363 -2.32 -19.33 10.56
CA SER A 363 -2.33 -20.33 9.50
C SER A 363 -2.43 -19.66 8.12
N LYS A 364 -3.34 -18.68 7.98
CA LYS A 364 -3.50 -17.91 6.74
C LYS A 364 -2.36 -16.95 6.52
N LEU A 365 -1.84 -16.30 7.56
CA LEU A 365 -0.68 -15.42 7.44
C LEU A 365 0.58 -16.18 7.00
N ASN A 366 0.92 -17.32 7.62
CA ASN A 366 2.09 -18.10 7.21
C ASN A 366 1.97 -18.60 5.77
N SER A 367 0.76 -18.98 5.35
CA SER A 367 0.46 -19.31 3.95
C SER A 367 0.71 -18.12 3.03
N ALA A 368 0.24 -16.92 3.40
CA ALA A 368 0.52 -15.68 2.67
C ALA A 368 2.03 -15.41 2.58
N LEU A 369 2.76 -15.45 3.70
CA LEU A 369 4.20 -15.15 3.74
C LEU A 369 5.02 -16.07 2.81
N GLY A 370 4.56 -17.31 2.59
CA GLY A 370 5.16 -18.26 1.64
C GLY A 370 4.86 -17.97 0.16
N GLY A 371 3.95 -17.04 -0.13
CA GLY A 371 3.53 -16.64 -1.47
C GLY A 371 4.49 -15.69 -2.18
N LYS A 372 3.94 -14.96 -3.15
CA LYS A 372 4.64 -13.95 -3.96
C LYS A 372 4.05 -12.58 -3.67
N TRP A 373 4.92 -11.61 -3.44
CA TRP A 373 4.57 -10.28 -2.96
C TRP A 373 5.24 -9.21 -3.80
N VAL A 374 4.56 -8.09 -4.03
CA VAL A 374 5.12 -6.89 -4.64
C VAL A 374 5.50 -5.90 -3.55
N LEU A 375 6.69 -5.30 -3.64
CA LEU A 375 7.13 -4.24 -2.73
C LEU A 375 6.51 -2.90 -3.15
N VAL A 376 5.88 -2.23 -2.20
CA VAL A 376 5.23 -0.93 -2.36
C VAL A 376 5.93 0.13 -1.50
N MET A 377 6.06 1.34 -2.03
CA MET A 377 6.54 2.53 -1.32
C MET A 377 5.56 3.68 -1.58
N SER A 378 5.08 4.35 -0.54
CA SER A 378 4.07 5.40 -0.68
C SER A 378 4.22 6.53 0.35
N LEU A 379 3.60 7.66 0.04
CA LEU A 379 3.38 8.76 0.97
C LEU A 379 1.97 9.29 0.76
N TRP A 380 1.17 9.38 1.82
CA TRP A 380 -0.24 9.77 1.73
C TRP A 380 -0.76 10.35 3.05
N ASP A 381 -1.92 11.00 2.98
CA ASP A 381 -2.74 11.47 4.09
C ASP A 381 -4.11 10.77 4.09
N ASP A 382 -4.73 10.67 5.26
CA ASP A 382 -5.94 9.86 5.43
C ASP A 382 -7.19 10.72 5.57
N HIS A 383 -8.06 10.62 4.56
CA HIS A 383 -9.31 11.35 4.47
C HIS A 383 -10.45 10.78 5.33
N TYR A 384 -10.27 9.58 5.91
CA TYR A 384 -11.29 8.89 6.70
C TYR A 384 -11.03 9.00 8.20
N ALA A 385 -9.78 8.81 8.62
CA ALA A 385 -9.42 8.79 10.04
C ALA A 385 -8.23 9.71 10.39
N ASN A 386 -7.82 10.60 9.47
CA ASN A 386 -6.81 11.63 9.71
C ASN A 386 -5.48 11.08 10.25
N MET A 387 -5.16 9.82 9.93
CA MET A 387 -3.99 9.09 10.42
C MET A 387 -3.95 8.86 11.94
N LEU A 388 -5.05 9.15 12.65
CA LEU A 388 -5.12 9.03 14.10
C LEU A 388 -4.87 7.58 14.57
N TRP A 389 -5.24 6.61 13.74
CA TRP A 389 -5.01 5.17 13.95
C TRP A 389 -3.52 4.79 13.96
N LEU A 390 -2.63 5.67 13.51
CA LEU A 390 -1.19 5.48 13.53
C LEU A 390 -0.51 6.32 14.61
N ASP A 391 -0.85 7.60 14.73
CA ASP A 391 -0.01 8.58 15.42
C ASP A 391 -0.67 9.33 16.59
N SER A 392 -1.92 9.04 16.90
CA SER A 392 -2.67 9.75 17.94
C SER A 392 -3.51 8.80 18.81
N VAL A 393 -4.55 9.32 19.47
CA VAL A 393 -5.54 8.52 20.19
C VAL A 393 -6.65 8.09 19.22
N TYR A 394 -6.78 6.78 18.98
CA TYR A 394 -7.77 6.23 18.08
C TYR A 394 -8.36 4.86 18.50
N PRO A 395 -9.69 4.70 18.41
CA PRO A 395 -10.64 5.76 18.04
C PRO A 395 -10.77 6.79 19.19
N PRO A 396 -11.06 8.08 18.91
CA PRO A 396 -11.03 9.14 19.93
C PRO A 396 -11.90 8.85 21.16
N GLU A 397 -13.02 8.16 20.99
CA GLU A 397 -13.93 7.75 22.06
C GLU A 397 -13.35 6.71 23.04
N LYS A 398 -12.25 6.04 22.68
CA LYS A 398 -11.54 5.10 23.56
C LYS A 398 -10.40 5.79 24.35
N ALA A 399 -10.30 7.11 24.36
CA ALA A 399 -9.25 7.83 25.07
C ALA A 399 -9.07 7.34 26.53
N GLY A 400 -7.83 7.09 26.93
CA GLY A 400 -7.48 6.57 28.26
C GLY A 400 -7.60 5.05 28.42
N GLN A 401 -8.09 4.31 27.42
CA GLN A 401 -8.14 2.86 27.43
C GLN A 401 -6.87 2.24 26.80
N PRO A 402 -6.47 1.01 27.19
CA PRO A 402 -5.36 0.30 26.55
C PRO A 402 -5.53 0.20 25.03
N GLY A 403 -4.45 0.46 24.30
CA GLY A 403 -4.45 0.40 22.83
C GLY A 403 -5.07 1.61 22.12
N ALA A 404 -5.64 2.58 22.86
CA ALA A 404 -6.20 3.78 22.24
C ALA A 404 -5.10 4.77 21.80
N ALA A 405 -4.09 5.02 22.62
CA ALA A 405 -3.00 5.93 22.28
C ALA A 405 -1.93 5.24 21.41
N ARG A 406 -1.57 5.84 20.29
CA ARG A 406 -0.74 5.23 19.23
C ARG A 406 0.42 6.10 18.78
N GLY A 407 0.46 7.35 19.22
CA GLY A 407 1.58 8.26 19.04
C GLY A 407 1.37 9.52 19.88
N ASP A 408 2.25 10.50 19.70
CA ASP A 408 2.22 11.77 20.44
C ASP A 408 1.52 12.91 19.67
N CYS A 409 0.93 12.64 18.51
CA CYS A 409 0.19 13.63 17.73
C CYS A 409 -1.15 13.97 18.39
N PRO A 410 -1.61 15.22 18.29
CA PRO A 410 -2.90 15.63 18.83
C PRO A 410 -4.06 15.12 17.96
N THR A 411 -5.22 14.89 18.57
CA THR A 411 -6.40 14.31 17.89
C THR A 411 -7.08 15.22 16.86
N ASN A 412 -6.68 16.49 16.81
CA ASN A 412 -7.12 17.46 15.79
C ASN A 412 -6.12 17.63 14.64
N SER A 413 -5.07 16.80 14.57
CA SER A 413 -4.13 16.79 13.44
C SER A 413 -4.64 15.91 12.29
N GLY A 414 -3.93 15.92 11.16
CA GLY A 414 -4.19 15.02 10.03
C GLY A 414 -5.41 15.30 9.18
N VAL A 415 -6.07 16.44 9.39
CA VAL A 415 -7.07 16.96 8.45
C VAL A 415 -6.39 17.21 7.10
N PRO A 416 -6.77 16.54 5.99
CA PRO A 416 -6.06 16.60 4.71
C PRO A 416 -5.75 18.01 4.23
N SER A 417 -6.76 18.87 4.18
CA SER A 417 -6.60 20.27 3.74
C SER A 417 -5.62 21.09 4.58
N GLU A 418 -5.47 20.77 5.87
CA GLU A 418 -4.51 21.43 6.75
C GLU A 418 -3.10 20.90 6.54
N VAL A 419 -2.92 19.57 6.50
CA VAL A 419 -1.59 18.97 6.33
C VAL A 419 -1.03 19.17 4.92
N GLU A 420 -1.87 19.14 3.88
CA GLU A 420 -1.48 19.47 2.50
C GLU A 420 -0.96 20.90 2.35
N SER A 421 -1.46 21.82 3.18
CA SER A 421 -1.01 23.21 3.19
C SER A 421 0.24 23.39 4.05
N LYS A 422 0.19 22.87 5.29
CA LYS A 422 1.23 23.09 6.30
C LYS A 422 2.52 22.30 6.01
N TYR A 423 2.37 21.09 5.50
CA TYR A 423 3.47 20.15 5.26
C TYR A 423 3.61 19.81 3.78
N ALA A 424 3.21 20.71 2.88
CA ALA A 424 3.24 20.51 1.43
C ALA A 424 4.61 20.01 0.89
N SER A 425 5.70 20.48 1.51
CA SER A 425 7.07 20.10 1.12
C SER A 425 7.58 18.81 1.75
N ALA A 426 6.81 18.18 2.64
CA ALA A 426 7.19 16.94 3.31
C ALA A 426 7.60 15.90 2.28
N THR A 427 8.70 15.22 2.54
CA THR A 427 9.26 14.20 1.67
C THR A 427 9.67 13.01 2.51
N VAL A 428 9.36 11.81 2.03
CA VAL A 428 9.95 10.57 2.54
C VAL A 428 10.98 10.08 1.54
N THR A 429 12.11 9.57 2.02
CA THR A 429 13.12 8.93 1.17
C THR A 429 13.36 7.50 1.62
N TYR A 430 13.04 6.55 0.75
CA TYR A 430 13.38 5.14 0.90
C TYR A 430 14.67 4.88 0.14
N SER A 431 15.64 4.22 0.78
CA SER A 431 16.91 3.94 0.14
C SER A 431 17.53 2.64 0.61
N ASN A 432 18.55 2.18 -0.11
CA ASN A 432 19.38 1.06 0.34
C ASN A 432 18.55 -0.20 0.67
N ILE A 433 17.60 -0.53 -0.20
CA ILE A 433 16.75 -1.71 -0.07
C ILE A 433 17.63 -2.96 -0.25
N ARG A 434 17.57 -3.87 0.72
CA ARG A 434 18.30 -5.14 0.79
C ARG A 434 17.33 -6.25 1.15
N PHE A 435 17.40 -7.37 0.46
CA PHE A 435 16.54 -8.51 0.73
C PHE A 435 17.30 -9.83 0.60
N GLY A 436 17.15 -10.73 1.58
CA GLY A 436 17.80 -12.03 1.58
C GLY A 436 17.43 -12.87 2.79
N PRO A 437 18.10 -14.01 3.02
CA PRO A 437 17.88 -14.84 4.21
C PRO A 437 18.01 -14.03 5.51
N ILE A 438 17.28 -14.43 6.55
CA ILE A 438 17.38 -13.80 7.87
C ILE A 438 18.85 -13.71 8.33
N GLY A 439 19.29 -12.53 8.76
CA GLY A 439 20.65 -12.22 9.18
C GLY A 439 21.65 -11.91 8.05
N SER A 440 21.18 -11.68 6.81
CA SER A 440 22.07 -11.43 5.66
C SER A 440 22.17 -9.97 5.21
N THR A 441 21.23 -9.11 5.60
CA THR A 441 21.09 -7.76 5.05
C THR A 441 21.82 -6.68 5.83
N VAL A 442 22.13 -6.95 7.10
CA VAL A 442 22.85 -6.07 8.01
C VAL A 442 23.88 -6.89 8.78
N LYS A 443 25.11 -6.39 8.87
CA LYS A 443 26.24 -7.05 9.56
C LYS A 443 26.33 -6.68 11.02
#